data_AF-A0A3N4H7Y1-F1
#
_entry.id   AF-A0A3N4H7Y1-F1
#
_cell.length_a   1.000
_cell.length_b   1.000
_cell.length_c   1.000
_cell.angle_alpha   90.00
_cell.angle_beta   90.00
_cell.angle_gamma   90.00
#
_symmetry.space_group_name_H-M   'P 1'
#
loop_
_entity.id
_entity.type
_entity.pdbx_description
1 polymer ?
#
loop_
_entity_poly.entity_id
_entity_poly.type
_entity_poly.pdbx_seq_one_letter_code
_entity_poly.pdbx_strand_id
1 'polypeptide(L)' 'MSDPQFICALASLILADENVEITSDKLMTLIQAAGISDIHPVWASLFSKAFEGNNLKEILLDV' A
#
# COMPACT_ATOMS: atom_id res chain seq x y z
N MET A 1 -17.37 -5.87 -4.29
CA MET A 1 -16.70 -6.32 -3.06
C MET A 1 -15.33 -5.66 -3.10
N SER A 2 -15.18 -4.53 -2.44
CA SER A 2 -13.93 -3.75 -2.48
C SER A 2 -13.09 -4.15 -1.28
N ASP A 3 -12.28 -5.19 -1.42
CA ASP A 3 -11.42 -5.65 -0.33
C ASP A 3 -10.29 -4.64 -0.10
N PRO A 4 -10.22 -3.98 1.08
CA PRO A 4 -9.23 -2.94 1.36
C PRO A 4 -7.79 -3.45 1.28
N GLN A 5 -7.59 -4.74 1.53
CA GLN A 5 -6.31 -5.46 1.40
C GLN A 5 -5.78 -5.43 -0.04
N PHE A 6 -6.65 -5.68 -1.02
CA PHE A 6 -6.28 -5.74 -2.42
C PHE A 6 -5.93 -4.36 -2.97
N ILE A 7 -6.67 -3.34 -2.54
CA ILE A 7 -6.41 -1.96 -2.96
C ILE A 7 -5.10 -1.45 -2.33
N CYS A 8 -4.85 -1.74 -1.05
CA CYS A 8 -3.56 -1.43 -0.43
C CYS A 8 -2.39 -2.16 -1.13
N ALA A 9 -2.58 -3.41 -1.55
CA ALA A 9 -1.58 -4.16 -2.32
C ALA A 9 -1.33 -3.55 -3.71
N LEU A 10 -2.37 -3.15 -4.45
CA LEU A 10 -2.24 -2.47 -5.74
C LEU A 10 -1.56 -1.11 -5.61
N ALA A 11 -1.95 -0.30 -4.63
CA ALA A 11 -1.32 0.99 -4.38
C ALA A 11 0.15 0.82 -3.97
N SER A 12 0.48 -0.25 -3.23
CA SER A 12 1.85 -0.60 -2.89
C SER A 12 2.67 -1.02 -4.11
N LEU A 13 2.08 -1.79 -5.02
CA LEU A 13 2.72 -2.21 -6.27
C LEU A 13 3.03 -1.02 -7.19
N ILE A 14 2.09 -0.07 -7.32
CA ILE A 14 2.29 1.15 -8.11
C ILE A 14 3.45 1.98 -7.53
N LEU A 15 3.49 2.16 -6.21
CA LEU A 15 4.60 2.87 -5.55
C LEU A 15 5.93 2.13 -5.73
N ALA A 16 5.92 0.79 -5.68
CA ALA A 16 7.09 -0.03 -5.89
C ALA A 16 7.64 0.07 -7.33
N ASP A 17 6.76 0.08 -8.34
CA ASP A 17 7.11 0.26 -9.75
C ASP A 17 7.76 1.63 -10.01
N GLU A 18 7.21 2.69 -9.40
CA GLU A 18 7.76 4.04 -9.47
C GLU A 18 9.00 4.25 -8.57
N ASN A 19 9.44 3.20 -7.86
CA ASN A 19 10.55 3.23 -6.90
C ASN A 19 10.39 4.27 -5.78
N VAL A 20 9.14 4.56 -5.42
CA VAL A 20 8.77 5.51 -4.37
C VAL A 20 8.60 4.75 -3.05
N GLU A 21 9.13 5.31 -1.96
CA GLU A 21 8.88 4.77 -0.62
C GLU A 21 7.39 4.61 -0.33
N ILE A 22 7.00 3.44 0.15
CA ILE A 22 5.64 3.17 0.60
C ILE A 22 5.45 3.74 1.99
N THR A 23 4.64 4.79 2.06
CA THR A 23 4.22 5.39 3.33
C THR A 23 2.70 5.41 3.41
N SER A 24 2.17 5.41 4.64
CA SER A 24 0.73 5.52 4.92
C SER A 24 0.07 6.67 4.15
N ASP A 25 0.70 7.85 4.12
CA ASP A 25 0.18 9.02 3.42
C ASP A 25 0.09 8.84 1.90
N LYS A 26 1.12 8.24 1.27
CA LYS A 26 1.17 8.02 -0.18
C LYS A 26 0.16 6.97 -0.63
N LEU A 27 0.00 5.90 0.14
CA LEU A 27 -1.05 4.92 -0.09
C LEU A 27 -2.43 5.58 -0.01
N MET A 28 -2.68 6.39 1.03
CA MET A 28 -3.96 7.09 1.17
C MET A 28 -4.23 8.08 0.04
N THR A 29 -3.21 8.80 -0.45
CA THR A 29 -3.38 9.73 -1.57
C THR A 29 -3.67 9.01 -2.88
N LEU A 30 -3.02 7.88 -3.17
CA LEU A 30 -3.34 7.04 -4.34
C LEU A 30 -4.76 6.48 -4.28
N ILE A 31 -5.17 6.02 -3.09
CA ILE A 31 -6.50 5.48 -2.84
C ILE A 31 -7.58 6.55 -3.05
N GLN A 32 -7.35 7.76 -2.51
CA GLN A 32 -8.24 8.91 -2.72
C GLN A 32 -8.26 9.36 -4.18
N ALA A 33 -7.10 9.35 -4.87
CA ALA A 33 -7.02 9.67 -6.30
C ALA A 33 -7.76 8.64 -7.17
N ALA A 34 -7.80 7.38 -6.74
CA ALA A 34 -8.58 6.32 -7.38
C ALA A 34 -10.10 6.43 -7.11
N GLY A 35 -10.54 7.40 -6.31
CA GLY A 35 -11.95 7.60 -5.96
C GLY A 35 -12.48 6.57 -4.96
N ILE A 36 -11.60 5.87 -4.24
CA ILE A 36 -11.99 4.83 -3.30
C ILE A 36 -11.90 5.42 -1.88
N SER A 37 -13.03 5.56 -1.20
CA SER A 37 -13.10 6.15 0.15
C SER A 37 -13.33 5.11 1.27
N ASP A 38 -13.61 3.86 0.93
CA ASP A 38 -13.92 2.77 1.87
C ASP A 38 -12.68 2.07 2.47
N ILE A 39 -11.54 2.76 2.53
CA ILE A 39 -10.33 2.20 3.14
C ILE A 39 -10.11 2.80 4.51
N HIS A 40 -10.12 1.92 5.51
CA HIS A 40 -9.83 2.29 6.87
C HIS A 40 -8.33 2.65 7.01
N PRO A 41 -7.98 3.75 7.67
CA PRO A 41 -6.59 4.18 7.87
C PRO A 41 -5.68 3.11 8.48
N VAL A 42 -6.26 2.20 9.26
CA VAL A 42 -5.58 1.04 9.86
C VAL A 42 -4.89 0.18 8.80
N TRP A 43 -5.46 0.03 7.60
CA TRP A 43 -4.82 -0.74 6.53
C TRP A 43 -3.60 -0.04 5.96
N ALA A 44 -3.66 1.28 5.75
CA ALA A 44 -2.51 2.07 5.30
C ALA A 44 -1.39 2.06 6.34
N SER A 45 -1.71 2.14 7.63
CA SER A 45 -0.72 2.03 8.71
C SER A 45 -0.14 0.62 8.83
N LEU A 46 -0.95 -0.44 8.66
CA LEU A 46 -0.48 -1.82 8.68
C LEU A 46 0.49 -2.09 7.52
N PHE A 47 0.14 -1.66 6.31
CA PHE A 47 1.01 -1.78 5.13
C PHE A 47 2.26 -0.92 5.27
N SER A 48 2.14 0.34 5.68
CA SER A 48 3.28 1.21 5.95
C SER A 48 4.25 0.56 6.92
N LYS A 49 3.75 -0.05 8.00
CA LYS A 49 4.57 -0.71 9.02
C LYS A 49 5.12 -2.08 8.58
N ALA A 50 4.44 -2.77 7.68
CA ALA A 50 4.96 -3.99 7.06
C ALA A 50 6.14 -3.69 6.12
N PHE A 51 6.15 -2.51 5.50
CA PHE A 51 7.24 -2.04 4.62
C PHE A 51 8.26 -1.14 5.33
N GLU A 52 7.96 -0.68 6.55
CA GLU A 52 8.88 0.04 7.41
C GLU A 52 9.93 -0.94 7.95
N GLY A 53 11.03 -1.10 7.23
CA GLY A 53 12.18 -1.91 7.62
C GLY A 53 12.46 -3.14 6.75
N ASN A 54 11.60 -3.46 5.78
CA ASN A 54 11.85 -4.49 4.76
C ASN A 54 11.51 -3.96 3.37
N ASN A 55 12.42 -4.18 2.41
CA ASN A 55 12.17 -3.85 1.02
C ASN A 55 10.99 -4.68 0.53
N LEU A 56 9.98 -4.06 -0.10
CA LEU A 56 8.88 -4.74 -0.81
C LEU A 56 9.32 -5.95 -1.64
N LYS A 57 10.51 -5.85 -2.23
CA LYS A 57 11.12 -6.91 -3.02
C LYS A 57 11.41 -8.17 -2.21
N GLU A 58 11.79 -8.07 -0.94
CA GLU A 58 11.99 -9.24 -0.08
C GLU A 58 10.66 -9.87 0.33
N ILE A 59 9.64 -9.06 0.65
CA ILE A 59 8.30 -9.58 1.03
C ILE A 59 7.59 -10.24 -0.16
N LEU A 60 7.81 -9.75 -1.39
CA LEU A 60 7.27 -10.36 -2.60
C LEU A 60 8.04 -11.62 -3.05
N LEU A 61 9.28 -11.82 -2.60
CA LEU A 61 10.10 -12.99 -2.94
C LEU A 61 9.94 -14.13 -1.93
N ASP A 62 9.46 -13.84 -0.71
CA ASP A 62 9.24 -14.83 0.36
C ASP A 62 7.80 -15.40 0.28
N VAL A 63 7.48 -16.00 -0.88
CA VAL A 63 6.28 -16.84 -1.10
C VAL A 63 6.64 -18.12 -1.86
#